data_AF-A0A9D3SJT9-F1
#
_entry.id   AF-A0A9D3SJT9-F1
#
_cell.length_a   1.000
_cell.length_b   1.000
_cell.length_c   1.000
_cell.angle_alpha   90.00
_cell.angle_beta   90.00
_cell.angle_gamma   90.00
#
_symmetry.space_group_name_H-M   'P 1'
#
loop_
_entity.id
_entity.type
_entity.pdbx_description
1 polymer ?
#
loop_
_entity_poly.entity_id
_entity_poly.type
_entity_poly.pdbx_seq_one_letter_code
_entity_poly.pdbx_strand_id
1 'polypeptide(L)'
;MQLKVEAGSGYGSMIGSGLAVNLGASETLPLLIPEDELELNYLKPLTRAELEAAAEGPGWKKFRSRLVLLFWLGWLTILGIAITVIVQSPRPVAPHLPWWQKELFYRLQPVLFMDADRTESGAISRVSEKLPYLKSLGVGVIILDGLFSPKVSLINMTQIDPRLGTLPEFHQFITNSHTAGMRVILDLCNNKAEILSNASDYAQDSLRYWLEQGVSGFEICNADTAFTEKVK
;
A
#
# COMPACT_ATOMS: atom_id res chain seq x y z
N MET A 1 -31.71 -8.62 32.50
CA MET A 1 -31.35 -7.29 33.05
C MET A 1 -30.29 -6.69 32.13
N GLN A 2 -30.57 -5.50 31.64
CA GLN A 2 -29.89 -4.78 30.55
C GLN A 2 -28.50 -4.24 30.96
N LEU A 3 -27.51 -4.54 30.13
CA LEU A 3 -26.52 -3.64 29.49
C LEU A 3 -25.63 -2.65 30.31
N LYS A 4 -24.32 -2.85 30.08
CA LYS A 4 -23.34 -1.89 29.48
C LYS A 4 -22.20 -1.40 30.38
N VAL A 5 -21.02 -1.43 29.77
CA VAL A 5 -19.66 -1.25 30.29
C VAL A 5 -19.11 0.13 29.88
N GLU A 6 -18.60 0.84 30.89
CA GLU A 6 -17.39 1.68 31.06
C GLU A 6 -17.01 2.97 30.29
N ALA A 7 -16.24 3.76 31.09
CA ALA A 7 -15.20 4.77 30.83
C ALA A 7 -15.69 6.23 30.63
N GLY A 8 -15.15 7.26 31.28
CA GLY A 8 -13.94 7.45 32.09
C GLY A 8 -13.27 8.79 31.71
N SER A 9 -12.67 9.48 32.70
CA SER A 9 -12.03 10.82 32.65
C SER A 9 -13.01 12.01 32.73
N GLY A 10 -12.84 13.03 33.57
CA GLY A 10 -11.68 13.55 34.30
C GLY A 10 -11.68 15.08 34.15
N TYR A 11 -11.12 15.81 35.14
CA TYR A 11 -11.14 17.28 35.33
C TYR A 11 -12.39 17.81 36.04
N GLY A 12 -12.36 18.43 37.22
CA GLY A 12 -11.25 18.88 38.08
C GLY A 12 -11.81 20.02 38.94
N SER A 13 -12.17 19.74 40.19
CA SER A 13 -12.71 20.69 41.17
C SER A 13 -11.61 21.02 42.19
N MET A 14 -11.32 22.30 42.41
CA MET A 14 -10.53 22.74 43.56
C MET A 14 -11.32 23.72 44.41
N ILE A 15 -11.54 23.29 45.65
CA ILE A 15 -11.96 24.08 46.81
C ILE A 15 -10.67 24.40 47.58
N GLY A 16 -10.44 25.67 47.90
CA GLY A 16 -9.36 26.12 48.77
C GLY A 16 -9.90 26.87 49.98
N SER A 17 -9.84 26.22 51.14
CA SER A 17 -10.20 26.74 52.47
C SER A 17 -9.15 27.76 52.98
N GLY A 18 -9.59 28.80 53.68
CA GLY A 18 -8.70 29.77 54.34
C GLY A 18 -8.28 29.37 55.76
N LEU A 19 -7.24 30.04 56.31
CA LEU A 19 -7.25 30.69 57.64
C LEU A 19 -5.90 31.34 58.02
N ALA A 20 -6.01 32.60 58.46
CA ALA A 20 -5.27 33.38 59.46
C ALA A 20 -3.72 33.40 59.51
N VAL A 21 -3.15 34.61 59.33
CA VAL A 21 -1.87 35.01 59.94
C VAL A 21 -2.01 36.40 60.59
N ASN A 22 -1.33 36.51 61.73
CA ASN A 22 -1.44 37.45 62.84
C ASN A 22 -0.87 38.86 62.55
N LEU A 23 -1.39 39.88 63.24
CA LEU A 23 -0.92 41.28 63.21
C LEU A 23 0.46 41.43 63.87
N GLY A 24 1.34 42.23 63.26
CA GLY A 24 2.47 42.85 63.96
C GLY A 24 3.67 43.17 63.08
N ALA A 25 3.67 44.33 62.39
CA ALA A 25 4.91 45.03 62.01
C ALA A 25 4.59 46.48 61.62
N SER A 26 5.19 47.40 62.38
CA SER A 26 5.34 48.82 62.09
C SER A 26 6.36 49.02 60.97
N GLU A 27 6.10 49.92 60.02
CA GLU A 27 7.01 50.98 59.54
C GLU A 27 6.53 51.60 58.22
N THR A 28 6.92 52.84 58.01
CA THR A 28 6.27 53.87 57.20
C THR A 28 6.81 54.02 55.77
N LEU A 29 5.88 54.16 54.80
CA LEU A 29 5.95 54.79 53.46
C LEU A 29 6.87 54.15 52.39
N PRO A 30 6.40 53.97 51.12
CA PRO A 30 6.19 55.11 50.22
C PRO A 30 5.04 55.01 49.19
N LEU A 31 4.62 56.19 48.72
CA LEU A 31 4.11 56.50 47.37
C LEU A 31 3.20 55.45 46.69
N LEU A 32 1.90 55.53 46.97
CA LEU A 32 0.91 55.21 45.95
C LEU A 32 0.00 56.44 45.82
N ILE A 33 0.28 57.21 44.77
CA ILE A 33 -0.75 58.01 44.11
C ILE A 33 -1.95 57.06 43.95
N PRO A 34 -3.17 57.43 44.34
CA PRO A 34 -4.32 56.56 44.07
C PRO A 34 -4.38 56.37 42.55
N GLU A 35 -4.11 55.15 42.08
CA GLU A 35 -4.46 54.76 40.72
C GLU A 35 -5.95 54.99 40.60
N ASP A 36 -6.30 55.93 39.72
CA ASP A 36 -7.67 56.27 39.44
C ASP A 36 -8.49 54.99 39.25
N GLU A 37 -9.63 54.89 39.94
CA GLU A 37 -10.71 53.94 39.65
C GLU A 37 -11.35 54.20 38.25
N LEU A 38 -10.56 54.65 37.27
CA LEU A 38 -10.99 55.05 35.94
C LEU A 38 -10.91 53.92 34.91
N GLU A 39 -10.33 52.76 35.24
CA GLU A 39 -10.06 51.71 34.25
C GLU A 39 -10.99 50.48 34.31
N LEU A 40 -12.02 50.45 35.18
CA LEU A 40 -12.97 49.29 35.23
C LEU A 40 -14.41 49.58 34.78
N ASN A 41 -14.78 50.85 34.56
CA ASN A 41 -16.11 51.21 34.05
C ASN A 41 -16.18 51.28 32.51
N TYR A 42 -15.08 51.00 31.80
CA TYR A 42 -14.99 51.31 30.38
C TYR A 42 -15.66 50.27 29.46
N LEU A 43 -15.98 49.07 29.94
CA LEU A 43 -16.64 48.02 29.14
C LEU A 43 -17.82 47.42 29.90
N LYS A 44 -18.88 48.21 30.07
CA LYS A 44 -20.18 47.68 30.50
C LYS A 44 -20.87 47.02 29.29
N PRO A 45 -21.08 45.69 29.27
CA PRO A 45 -21.77 45.03 28.16
C PRO A 45 -23.24 45.50 28.11
N LEU A 46 -23.72 45.80 26.90
CA LEU A 46 -25.09 46.27 26.68
C LEU A 46 -26.12 45.20 27.09
N THR A 47 -27.19 45.63 27.74
CA THR A 47 -28.32 44.74 28.07
C THR A 47 -29.12 44.41 26.80
N ARG A 48 -29.86 43.30 26.79
CA ARG A 48 -30.65 42.85 25.62
C ARG A 48 -31.56 43.94 25.05
N ALA A 49 -32.24 44.68 25.93
CA ALA A 49 -33.18 45.73 25.52
C ALA A 49 -32.47 46.93 24.89
N GLU A 50 -31.32 47.35 25.45
CA GLU A 50 -30.48 48.41 24.87
C GLU A 50 -29.89 48.00 23.52
N LEU A 51 -29.55 46.71 23.38
CA LEU A 51 -28.97 46.15 22.17
C LEU A 51 -30.01 46.01 21.04
N GLU A 52 -31.23 45.59 21.35
CA GLU A 52 -32.35 45.56 20.39
C GLU A 52 -32.71 46.99 19.94
N ALA A 53 -32.80 47.96 20.87
CA ALA A 53 -33.06 49.36 20.54
C ALA A 53 -31.97 49.98 19.64
N ALA A 54 -30.69 49.69 19.92
CA ALA A 54 -29.57 50.14 19.08
C ALA A 54 -29.52 49.42 17.72
N ALA A 55 -29.95 48.14 17.66
CA ALA A 55 -29.91 47.32 16.45
C ALA A 55 -31.09 47.54 15.50
N GLU A 56 -32.18 48.16 15.94
CA GLU A 56 -33.37 48.44 15.13
C GLU A 56 -33.23 49.64 14.17
N GLY A 57 -32.10 50.36 14.22
CA GLY A 57 -31.79 51.44 13.30
C GLY A 57 -31.95 51.03 11.82
N PRO A 58 -32.67 51.81 10.98
CA PRO A 58 -32.91 51.47 9.57
C PRO A 58 -31.62 51.23 8.76
N GLY A 59 -30.54 51.92 9.13
CA GLY A 59 -29.21 51.74 8.55
C GLY A 59 -28.57 50.41 8.96
N TRP A 60 -28.66 50.03 10.24
CA TRP A 60 -28.06 48.80 10.78
C TRP A 60 -28.74 47.54 10.26
N LYS A 61 -30.07 47.54 10.15
CA LYS A 61 -30.83 46.43 9.57
C LYS A 61 -30.44 46.16 8.10
N LYS A 62 -30.28 47.23 7.30
CA LYS A 62 -29.81 47.14 5.91
C LYS A 62 -28.36 46.67 5.84
N PHE A 63 -27.50 47.17 6.73
CA PHE A 63 -26.10 46.76 6.81
C PHE A 63 -25.94 45.27 7.14
N ARG A 64 -26.65 44.78 8.16
CA ARG A 64 -26.67 43.35 8.53
C ARG A 64 -27.19 42.46 7.41
N SER A 65 -28.27 42.88 6.74
CA SER A 65 -28.82 42.15 5.60
C SER A 65 -27.83 42.08 4.43
N ARG A 66 -27.15 43.20 4.11
CA ARG A 66 -26.10 43.23 3.09
C ARG A 66 -24.92 42.32 3.44
N LEU A 67 -24.48 42.29 4.70
CA LEU A 67 -23.42 41.39 5.17
C LEU A 67 -23.79 39.91 5.01
N VAL A 68 -25.01 39.53 5.38
CA VAL A 68 -25.48 38.14 5.22
C VAL A 68 -25.55 37.75 3.73
N LEU A 69 -26.01 38.66 2.87
CA LEU A 69 -26.01 38.43 1.42
C LEU A 69 -24.59 38.27 0.86
N LEU A 70 -23.65 39.13 1.28
CA LEU A 70 -22.24 39.02 0.88
C LEU A 70 -21.60 37.72 1.38
N PHE A 71 -21.93 37.27 2.59
CA PHE A 71 -21.47 35.99 3.12
C PHE A 71 -21.94 34.82 2.25
N TRP A 72 -23.23 34.77 1.91
CA TRP A 72 -23.77 33.70 1.05
C TRP A 72 -23.22 33.75 -0.37
N LEU A 73 -23.01 34.94 -0.95
CA LEU A 73 -22.34 35.10 -2.23
C LEU A 73 -20.90 34.58 -2.18
N GLY A 74 -20.13 34.97 -1.16
CA GLY A 74 -18.77 34.48 -0.95
C GLY A 74 -18.73 32.96 -0.78
N TRP A 75 -19.63 32.40 0.03
CA TRP A 75 -19.74 30.96 0.23
C TRP A 75 -20.04 30.21 -1.07
N LEU A 76 -21.00 30.69 -1.87
CA LEU A 76 -21.32 30.10 -3.16
C LEU A 76 -20.18 30.22 -4.17
N THR A 77 -19.42 31.32 -4.16
CA THR A 77 -18.23 31.46 -5.01
C THR A 77 -17.14 30.45 -4.65
N ILE A 78 -16.85 30.27 -3.35
CA ILE A 78 -15.89 29.28 -2.87
C ILE A 78 -16.34 27.87 -3.25
N LEU A 79 -17.63 27.55 -3.08
CA LEU A 79 -18.19 26.26 -3.48
C LEU A 79 -18.05 26.03 -4.98
N GLY A 80 -18.39 27.03 -5.81
CA GLY A 80 -18.24 26.95 -7.26
C GLY A 80 -16.80 26.74 -7.71
N ILE A 81 -15.84 27.45 -7.08
CA ILE A 81 -14.41 27.27 -7.33
C ILE A 81 -13.98 25.84 -6.96
N ALA A 82 -14.38 25.33 -5.79
CA ALA A 82 -14.03 23.98 -5.36
C ALA A 82 -14.56 22.91 -6.33
N ILE A 83 -15.80 23.04 -6.79
CA ILE A 83 -16.39 22.13 -7.80
C ILE A 83 -15.60 22.22 -9.11
N THR A 84 -15.26 23.43 -9.55
CA THR A 84 -14.51 23.65 -10.79
C THR A 84 -13.13 22.98 -10.73
N VAL A 85 -12.44 23.11 -9.59
CA VAL A 85 -11.14 22.45 -9.35
C VAL A 85 -11.26 20.93 -9.40
N ILE A 86 -12.28 20.35 -8.77
CA ILE A 86 -12.50 18.90 -8.78
C ILE A 86 -12.78 18.41 -10.21
N VAL A 87 -13.61 19.12 -10.97
CA VAL A 87 -13.97 18.73 -12.35
C VAL A 87 -12.78 18.87 -13.31
N GLN A 88 -11.96 19.90 -13.14
CA GLN A 88 -10.76 20.11 -13.96
C GLN A 88 -9.58 19.25 -13.52
N SER A 89 -9.57 18.76 -12.28
CA SER A 89 -8.47 17.94 -11.79
C SER A 89 -8.36 16.64 -12.61
N PRO A 90 -7.23 16.40 -13.29
CA PRO A 90 -7.03 15.15 -14.01
C PRO A 90 -6.99 14.01 -13.00
N ARG A 91 -7.80 12.97 -13.24
CA ARG A 91 -7.77 11.78 -12.38
C ARG A 91 -6.39 11.12 -12.51
N PRO A 92 -5.73 10.77 -11.39
CA PRO A 92 -4.49 10.01 -11.48
C PRO A 92 -4.80 8.66 -12.12
N VAL A 93 -4.30 8.45 -13.34
CA VAL A 93 -4.35 7.15 -14.00
C VAL A 93 -3.17 6.37 -13.46
N ALA A 94 -3.44 5.34 -12.66
CA ALA A 94 -2.39 4.39 -12.29
C ALA A 94 -1.80 3.82 -13.60
N PRO A 95 -0.49 3.91 -13.83
CA PRO A 95 0.10 3.36 -15.05
C PRO A 95 -0.25 1.88 -15.12
N HIS A 96 -0.72 1.42 -16.29
CA HIS A 96 -0.99 0.01 -16.51
C HIS A 96 0.35 -0.72 -16.64
N LEU A 97 0.97 -1.06 -15.50
CA LEU A 97 2.19 -1.85 -15.54
C LEU A 97 1.83 -3.29 -15.95
N PRO A 98 2.62 -3.92 -16.85
CA PRO A 98 2.50 -5.34 -17.12
C PRO A 98 2.77 -6.16 -15.85
N TRP A 99 2.29 -7.40 -15.84
CA TRP A 99 2.36 -8.28 -14.66
C TRP A 99 3.79 -8.44 -14.13
N TRP A 100 4.78 -8.58 -15.01
CA TRP A 100 6.18 -8.77 -14.63
C TRP A 100 6.81 -7.55 -13.93
N GLN A 101 6.18 -6.37 -13.96
CA GLN A 101 6.62 -5.19 -13.19
C GLN A 101 5.95 -5.08 -11.83
N LYS A 102 4.88 -5.84 -11.58
CA LYS A 102 4.05 -5.76 -10.36
C LYS A 102 4.33 -6.90 -9.39
N GLU A 103 4.80 -8.01 -9.91
CA GLU A 103 4.90 -9.28 -9.18
C GLU A 103 6.30 -9.51 -8.62
N LEU A 104 6.40 -10.17 -7.46
CA LEU A 104 7.67 -10.59 -6.88
C LEU A 104 8.12 -11.93 -7.49
N PHE A 105 9.35 -11.96 -8.00
CA PHE A 105 9.98 -13.15 -8.53
C PHE A 105 10.72 -13.92 -7.44
N TYR A 106 10.50 -15.23 -7.39
CA TYR A 106 11.17 -16.13 -6.46
C TYR A 106 11.77 -17.32 -7.21
N ARG A 107 13.08 -17.47 -7.11
CA ARG A 107 13.80 -18.60 -7.69
C ARG A 107 13.73 -19.79 -6.76
N LEU A 108 13.29 -20.92 -7.30
CA LEU A 108 13.09 -22.16 -6.56
C LEU A 108 13.75 -23.32 -7.30
N GLN A 109 14.56 -24.09 -6.58
CA GLN A 109 15.17 -25.32 -7.08
C GLN A 109 14.49 -26.53 -6.43
N PRO A 110 13.63 -27.27 -7.14
CA PRO A 110 12.78 -28.29 -6.51
C PRO A 110 13.56 -29.43 -5.83
N VAL A 111 14.71 -29.82 -6.39
CA VAL A 111 15.56 -30.91 -5.84
C VAL A 111 15.95 -30.65 -4.39
N LEU A 112 16.06 -29.39 -3.96
CA LEU A 112 16.38 -29.04 -2.58
C LEU A 112 15.24 -29.33 -1.58
N PHE A 113 14.03 -29.59 -2.07
CA PHE A 113 12.86 -29.93 -1.26
C PHE A 113 12.63 -31.46 -1.15
N MET A 114 13.54 -32.27 -1.72
CA MET A 114 13.51 -33.71 -1.55
C MET A 114 14.04 -34.09 -0.17
N ASP A 115 13.26 -34.85 0.60
CA ASP A 115 13.73 -35.46 1.84
C ASP A 115 14.53 -36.72 1.52
N ALA A 116 15.56 -37.02 2.31
CA ALA A 116 16.34 -38.26 2.18
C ALA A 116 15.51 -39.54 2.44
N ASP A 117 14.40 -39.44 3.19
CA ASP A 117 13.67 -40.59 3.75
C ASP A 117 12.33 -40.91 3.06
N ARG A 118 11.95 -40.20 1.98
CA ARG A 118 10.65 -40.38 1.32
C ARG A 118 10.81 -40.51 -0.19
N THR A 119 10.65 -41.74 -0.69
CA THR A 119 10.94 -42.10 -2.09
C THR A 119 9.70 -42.10 -3.01
N GLU A 120 8.50 -41.84 -2.48
CA GLU A 120 7.24 -42.08 -3.22
C GLU A 120 6.66 -40.87 -3.95
N SER A 121 7.07 -39.63 -3.64
CA SER A 121 6.54 -38.42 -4.29
C SER A 121 7.66 -37.56 -4.85
N GLY A 122 7.49 -37.10 -6.10
CA GLY A 122 8.43 -36.23 -6.78
C GLY A 122 8.61 -34.88 -6.07
N ALA A 123 9.77 -34.26 -6.29
CA ALA A 123 10.10 -32.95 -5.72
C ALA A 123 9.03 -31.88 -6.01
N ILE A 124 8.40 -31.93 -7.19
CA ILE A 124 7.38 -30.94 -7.60
C ILE A 124 6.11 -31.01 -6.74
N SER A 125 5.66 -32.21 -6.36
CA SER A 125 4.50 -32.36 -5.48
C SER A 125 4.75 -31.69 -4.12
N ARG A 126 5.98 -31.81 -3.60
CA ARG A 126 6.40 -31.15 -2.35
C ARG A 126 6.46 -29.63 -2.48
N VAL A 127 6.91 -29.12 -3.63
CA VAL A 127 6.86 -27.67 -3.92
C VAL A 127 5.41 -27.20 -4.02
N SER A 128 4.51 -28.01 -4.60
CA SER A 128 3.08 -27.69 -4.68
C SER A 128 2.45 -27.49 -3.30
N GLU A 129 2.86 -28.26 -2.28
CA GLU A 129 2.41 -28.09 -0.90
C GLU A 129 2.86 -26.75 -0.28
N LYS A 130 3.93 -26.15 -0.79
CA LYS A 130 4.46 -24.85 -0.32
C LYS A 130 3.86 -23.65 -1.05
N LEU A 131 3.06 -23.85 -2.11
CA LEU A 131 2.40 -22.76 -2.83
C LEU A 131 1.59 -21.81 -1.93
N PRO A 132 0.81 -22.29 -0.93
CA PRO A 132 0.10 -21.39 -0.02
C PRO A 132 1.04 -20.50 0.80
N TYR A 133 2.20 -21.03 1.20
CA TYR A 133 3.22 -20.28 1.92
C TYR A 133 3.88 -19.22 1.01
N LEU A 134 4.27 -19.60 -0.22
CA LEU A 134 4.84 -18.64 -1.18
C LEU A 134 3.86 -17.50 -1.50
N LYS A 135 2.57 -17.82 -1.63
CA LYS A 135 1.52 -16.82 -1.78
C LYS A 135 1.43 -15.89 -0.56
N SER A 136 1.56 -16.41 0.65
CA SER A 136 1.55 -15.59 1.87
C SER A 136 2.72 -14.59 1.96
N LEU A 137 3.84 -14.90 1.29
CA LEU A 137 4.98 -13.98 1.16
C LEU A 137 4.78 -12.92 0.07
N GLY A 138 3.69 -12.97 -0.70
CA GLY A 138 3.46 -12.08 -1.84
C GLY A 138 4.23 -12.46 -3.10
N VAL A 139 4.72 -13.71 -3.18
CA VAL A 139 5.34 -14.21 -4.42
C VAL A 139 4.29 -14.34 -5.50
N GLY A 140 4.58 -13.74 -6.65
CA GLY A 140 3.72 -13.75 -7.82
C GLY A 140 4.25 -14.60 -8.97
N VAL A 141 5.57 -14.77 -9.03
CA VAL A 141 6.24 -15.51 -10.09
C VAL A 141 7.25 -16.46 -9.48
N ILE A 142 7.17 -17.73 -9.86
CA ILE A 142 8.12 -18.77 -9.47
C ILE A 142 9.02 -19.06 -10.67
N ILE A 143 10.32 -18.85 -10.51
CA ILE A 143 11.34 -19.28 -11.46
C ILE A 143 11.82 -20.67 -11.02
N LEU A 144 11.52 -21.68 -11.82
CA LEU A 144 11.94 -23.05 -11.56
C LEU A 144 13.29 -23.34 -12.21
N ASP A 145 14.28 -23.61 -11.34
CA ASP A 145 15.61 -24.04 -11.75
C ASP A 145 15.74 -25.57 -11.78
N GLY A 146 16.44 -26.08 -12.79
CA GLY A 146 16.83 -27.47 -12.90
C GLY A 146 15.70 -28.42 -13.32
N LEU A 147 14.68 -27.92 -14.05
CA LEU A 147 13.59 -28.77 -14.55
C LEU A 147 14.11 -29.91 -15.45
N PHE A 148 15.11 -29.60 -16.27
CA PHE A 148 15.71 -30.54 -17.20
C PHE A 148 16.97 -31.15 -16.60
N SER A 149 17.18 -32.43 -16.82
CA SER A 149 18.43 -33.08 -16.42
C SER A 149 19.60 -32.51 -17.22
N PRO A 150 20.79 -32.29 -16.62
CA PRO A 150 21.96 -31.71 -17.29
C PRO A 150 22.48 -32.56 -18.47
N LYS A 151 22.03 -33.81 -18.59
CA LYS A 151 22.39 -34.74 -19.67
C LYS A 151 21.40 -34.74 -20.84
N VAL A 152 20.31 -33.97 -20.76
CA VAL A 152 19.25 -33.96 -21.77
C VAL A 152 19.75 -33.27 -23.04
N SER A 153 19.60 -33.95 -24.17
CA SER A 153 19.78 -33.36 -25.49
C SER A 153 18.60 -32.43 -25.82
N LEU A 154 18.85 -31.41 -26.62
CA LEU A 154 17.88 -30.37 -26.99
C LEU A 154 16.56 -30.89 -27.56
N ILE A 155 16.63 -32.01 -28.27
CA ILE A 155 15.49 -32.67 -28.91
C ILE A 155 14.54 -33.25 -27.84
N ASN A 156 15.03 -33.45 -26.61
CA ASN A 156 14.30 -34.03 -25.49
C ASN A 156 13.94 -33.00 -24.40
N MET A 157 13.94 -31.70 -24.72
CA MET A 157 13.51 -30.64 -23.79
C MET A 157 12.00 -30.67 -23.48
N THR A 158 11.27 -31.73 -23.85
CA THR A 158 9.87 -31.95 -23.47
C THR A 158 9.74 -32.84 -22.23
N GLN A 159 10.83 -33.45 -21.77
CA GLN A 159 10.86 -34.34 -20.61
C GLN A 159 11.46 -33.63 -19.39
N ILE A 160 10.83 -33.82 -18.24
CA ILE A 160 11.34 -33.35 -16.94
C ILE A 160 12.32 -34.37 -16.35
N ASP A 161 13.24 -33.92 -15.49
CA ASP A 161 14.13 -34.82 -14.75
C ASP A 161 13.29 -35.80 -13.89
N PRO A 162 13.45 -37.13 -14.03
CA PRO A 162 12.66 -38.12 -13.29
C PRO A 162 12.71 -37.96 -11.76
N ARG A 163 13.76 -37.32 -11.22
CA ARG A 163 13.87 -37.01 -9.78
C ARG A 163 12.84 -35.98 -9.32
N LEU A 164 12.35 -35.15 -10.23
CA LEU A 164 11.35 -34.12 -9.95
C LEU A 164 9.94 -34.66 -9.89
N GLY A 165 9.69 -35.80 -10.54
CA GLY A 165 8.38 -36.43 -10.64
C GLY A 165 8.01 -36.76 -12.08
N THR A 166 6.71 -36.83 -12.34
CA THR A 166 6.13 -37.10 -13.66
C THR A 166 5.57 -35.84 -14.31
N LEU A 167 5.48 -35.83 -15.64
CA LEU A 167 4.91 -34.69 -16.37
C LEU A 167 3.47 -34.32 -15.93
N PRO A 168 2.57 -35.27 -15.62
CA PRO A 168 1.26 -34.95 -15.05
C PRO A 168 1.32 -34.23 -13.70
N GLU A 169 2.23 -34.62 -12.80
CA GLU A 169 2.43 -33.92 -11.52
C GLU A 169 2.91 -32.47 -11.75
N PHE A 170 3.75 -32.27 -12.76
CA PHE A 170 4.18 -30.93 -13.16
C PHE A 170 3.04 -30.08 -13.74
N HIS A 171 2.19 -30.66 -14.58
CA HIS A 171 1.01 -29.98 -15.09
C HIS A 171 0.04 -29.60 -13.97
N GLN A 172 -0.14 -30.49 -12.99
CA GLN A 172 -0.93 -30.19 -11.80
C GLN A 172 -0.30 -29.05 -10.98
N PHE A 173 1.02 -29.02 -10.85
CA PHE A 173 1.72 -27.91 -10.20
C PHE A 173 1.50 -26.56 -10.89
N ILE A 174 1.57 -26.51 -12.24
CA ILE A 174 1.27 -25.29 -13.00
C ILE A 174 -0.17 -24.85 -12.74
N THR A 175 -1.12 -25.78 -12.82
CA THR A 175 -2.54 -25.51 -12.58
C THR A 175 -2.77 -24.96 -11.17
N ASN A 176 -2.17 -25.60 -10.16
CA ASN A 176 -2.24 -25.16 -8.77
C ASN A 176 -1.61 -23.77 -8.57
N SER A 177 -0.49 -23.49 -9.24
CA SER A 177 0.15 -22.18 -9.21
C SER A 177 -0.78 -21.11 -9.81
N HIS A 178 -1.40 -21.39 -10.95
CA HIS A 178 -2.31 -20.47 -11.62
C HIS A 178 -3.58 -20.21 -10.79
N THR A 179 -4.18 -21.25 -10.19
CA THR A 179 -5.34 -21.08 -9.30
C THR A 179 -4.98 -20.27 -8.04
N ALA A 180 -3.74 -20.36 -7.59
CA ALA A 180 -3.22 -19.52 -6.51
C ALA A 180 -2.89 -18.08 -6.94
N GLY A 181 -2.97 -17.75 -8.25
CA GLY A 181 -2.64 -16.44 -8.80
C GLY A 181 -1.15 -16.24 -9.08
N MET A 182 -0.36 -17.31 -9.05
CA MET A 182 1.07 -17.29 -9.33
C MET A 182 1.37 -17.76 -10.76
N ARG A 183 2.47 -17.29 -11.32
CA ARG A 183 2.96 -17.68 -12.65
C ARG A 183 4.23 -18.51 -12.51
N VAL A 184 4.45 -19.42 -13.46
CA VAL A 184 5.65 -20.28 -13.48
C VAL A 184 6.52 -19.90 -14.68
N ILE A 185 7.80 -19.66 -14.42
CA ILE A 185 8.85 -19.43 -15.42
C ILE A 185 9.86 -20.56 -15.32
N LEU A 186 10.36 -21.03 -16.47
CA LEU A 186 11.39 -22.06 -16.53
C LEU A 186 12.77 -21.47 -16.75
N ASP A 187 13.74 -21.90 -15.95
CA ASP A 187 15.13 -21.54 -16.14
C ASP A 187 15.80 -22.38 -17.24
N LEU A 188 16.35 -21.71 -18.25
CA LEU A 188 17.12 -22.30 -19.34
C LEU A 188 18.62 -21.95 -19.28
N CYS A 189 19.08 -21.28 -18.22
CA CYS A 189 20.46 -20.83 -18.06
C CYS A 189 21.49 -21.96 -18.12
N ASN A 190 21.19 -23.11 -17.50
CA ASN A 190 22.06 -24.28 -17.50
C ASN A 190 22.02 -25.04 -18.84
N ASN A 191 20.96 -24.86 -19.62
CA ASN A 191 20.78 -25.51 -20.92
C ASN A 191 21.11 -24.52 -22.05
N LYS A 192 22.39 -24.13 -22.10
CA LYS A 192 23.12 -23.56 -23.24
C LYS A 192 22.37 -22.48 -24.03
N ALA A 193 22.66 -21.22 -23.69
CA ALA A 193 22.36 -20.03 -24.49
C ALA A 193 22.85 -20.12 -25.96
N GLU A 194 23.87 -20.93 -26.22
CA GLU A 194 24.42 -21.25 -27.56
C GLU A 194 23.40 -21.98 -28.48
N ILE A 195 22.30 -22.49 -27.93
CA ILE A 195 21.30 -23.22 -28.71
C ILE A 195 20.16 -22.33 -29.17
N LEU A 196 19.82 -21.32 -28.36
CA LEU A 196 18.93 -20.27 -28.81
C LEU A 196 19.58 -19.40 -29.90
N SER A 197 20.91 -19.24 -29.89
CA SER A 197 21.61 -18.51 -30.96
C SER A 197 21.55 -19.23 -32.31
N ASN A 198 21.59 -20.57 -32.31
CA ASN A 198 21.48 -21.42 -33.51
C ASN A 198 20.05 -21.89 -33.82
N ALA A 199 19.02 -21.26 -33.22
CA ALA A 199 17.59 -21.38 -33.49
C ALA A 199 17.14 -22.54 -34.40
N SER A 200 17.43 -23.78 -34.00
CA SER A 200 16.91 -24.95 -34.71
C SER A 200 15.41 -25.05 -34.45
N ASP A 201 14.62 -25.45 -35.45
CA ASP A 201 13.15 -25.60 -35.34
C ASP A 201 12.73 -26.35 -34.05
N TYR A 202 13.52 -27.34 -33.63
CA TYR A 202 13.33 -28.13 -32.41
C TYR A 202 13.29 -27.31 -31.10
N ALA A 203 14.08 -26.24 -31.01
CA ALA A 203 14.10 -25.39 -29.82
C ALA A 203 12.81 -24.56 -29.75
N GLN A 204 12.35 -24.02 -30.89
CA GLN A 204 11.08 -23.29 -30.95
C GLN A 204 9.90 -24.20 -30.62
N ASP A 205 9.89 -25.41 -31.15
CA ASP A 205 8.84 -26.40 -30.86
C ASP A 205 8.82 -26.80 -29.38
N SER A 206 9.98 -26.96 -28.75
CA SER A 206 10.07 -27.27 -27.32
C SER A 206 9.59 -26.12 -26.44
N LEU A 207 9.93 -24.88 -26.77
CA LEU A 207 9.44 -23.69 -26.06
C LEU A 207 7.92 -23.55 -26.22
N ARG A 208 7.41 -23.74 -27.45
CA ARG A 208 5.97 -23.70 -27.73
C ARG A 208 5.22 -24.76 -26.93
N TYR A 209 5.74 -25.98 -26.87
CA TYR A 209 5.18 -27.04 -26.04
C TYR A 209 5.00 -26.60 -24.58
N TRP A 210 6.02 -26.00 -23.95
CA TRP A 210 5.91 -25.54 -22.56
C TRP A 210 4.94 -24.37 -22.37
N LEU A 211 4.86 -23.45 -23.33
CA LEU A 211 3.85 -22.39 -23.32
C LEU A 211 2.43 -22.97 -23.39
N GLU A 212 2.21 -24.00 -24.22
CA GLU A 212 0.95 -24.73 -24.31
C GLU A 212 0.60 -25.48 -23.00
N GLN A 213 1.62 -25.95 -22.26
CA GLN A 213 1.44 -26.53 -20.92
C GLN A 213 1.11 -25.48 -19.83
N GLY A 214 1.16 -24.18 -20.15
CA GLY A 214 0.83 -23.10 -19.22
C GLY A 214 2.03 -22.42 -18.57
N VAL A 215 3.26 -22.68 -19.02
CA VAL A 215 4.42 -21.91 -18.58
C VAL A 215 4.27 -20.45 -19.06
N SER A 216 4.54 -19.50 -18.17
CA SER A 216 4.36 -18.06 -18.42
C SER A 216 5.58 -17.37 -19.03
N GLY A 217 6.72 -18.04 -19.09
CA GLY A 217 7.94 -17.52 -19.70
C GLY A 217 9.17 -18.38 -19.43
N PHE A 218 10.31 -17.92 -19.96
CA PHE A 218 11.60 -18.57 -19.80
C PHE A 218 12.64 -17.56 -19.37
N GLU A 219 13.55 -17.97 -18.50
CA GLU A 219 14.73 -17.20 -18.15
C GLU A 219 15.93 -17.71 -18.96
N ILE A 220 16.67 -16.79 -19.56
CA ILE A 220 17.83 -17.08 -20.40
C ILE A 220 19.00 -16.27 -19.86
N CYS A 221 20.09 -16.95 -19.48
CA CYS A 221 21.32 -16.30 -19.05
C CYS A 221 22.28 -16.10 -20.23
N ASN A 222 23.20 -15.14 -20.10
CA ASN A 222 24.23 -14.84 -21.10
C ASN A 222 23.67 -14.54 -22.50
N ALA A 223 22.60 -13.74 -22.59
CA ALA A 223 22.10 -13.27 -23.88
C ALA A 223 23.16 -12.46 -24.67
N ASP A 224 24.11 -11.85 -23.97
CA ASP A 224 25.15 -11.01 -24.57
C ASP A 224 25.97 -11.76 -25.62
N THR A 225 26.32 -13.03 -25.41
CA THR A 225 27.08 -13.82 -26.40
C THR A 225 26.26 -14.11 -27.66
N ALA A 226 24.94 -14.30 -27.52
CA ALA A 226 24.02 -14.55 -28.64
C ALA A 226 23.71 -13.27 -29.45
N PHE A 227 23.73 -12.09 -28.83
CA PHE A 227 23.52 -10.81 -29.53
C PHE A 227 24.79 -10.24 -30.16
N THR A 228 25.97 -10.55 -29.60
CA THR A 228 27.25 -10.03 -30.11
C THR A 228 27.64 -10.65 -31.46
N GLU A 229 27.22 -11.90 -31.74
CA GLU A 229 27.52 -12.57 -33.01
C GLU A 229 26.77 -11.97 -34.21
N LYS A 230 25.64 -11.28 -34.00
CA LYS A 230 24.87 -10.63 -35.07
C LYS A 230 25.37 -9.24 -35.47
N VAL A 231 26.40 -8.71 -34.81
CA VAL A 231 26.94 -7.36 -35.06
C VAL A 231 28.32 -7.40 -35.75
N LYS A 232 28.72 -8.55 -36.31
CA LYS A 232 29.98 -8.70 -37.04
C LYS A 232 29.79 -9.09 -38.49
#